data_AF-A0A1U0TE25-F1
#
_entry.id   AF-A0A1U0TE25-F1
#
_cell.length_a   1.000
_cell.length_b   1.000
_cell.length_c   1.000
_cell.angle_alpha   90.00
_cell.angle_beta   90.00
_cell.angle_gamma   90.00
#
_symmetry.space_group_name_H-M   'P 1'
#
loop_
_entity.id
_entity.type
_entity.pdbx_description
1 polymer ?
#
loop_
_entity_poly.entity_id
_entity_poly.type
_entity_poly.pdbx_seq_one_letter_code
_entity_poly.pdbx_strand_id
1 'polypeptide(L)'
;MTGPILAVPQSFTAMYDTWAGVADRNTDLDNEPDIRPITATVLFRYRLPQGWAFRAANYDPRPTDFALDTFEGRLDEGRLRHPNGTLGLKLFANTALLSWPADLYIDISFSNVVFNRGDRTWRNFAIIAPVTAGTEVNLTTVQRYPFLTPQQYEGWFQNNPAPNPA
;
A
#
# COMPACT_ATOMS: atom_id res chain seq x y z
N MET A 1 6.85 36.54 -6.96
CA MET A 1 5.50 35.97 -7.20
C MET A 1 5.70 34.56 -7.74
N THR A 2 5.61 33.56 -6.89
CA THR A 2 5.56 32.15 -7.33
C THR A 2 4.15 31.89 -7.82
N GLY A 3 3.98 31.51 -9.09
CA GLY A 3 2.69 31.10 -9.63
C GLY A 3 2.08 29.95 -8.83
N PRO A 4 0.79 29.61 -9.05
CA PRO A 4 0.17 28.47 -8.40
C PRO A 4 1.02 27.22 -8.66
N ILE A 5 1.31 26.47 -7.60
CA ILE A 5 2.07 25.22 -7.69
C ILE A 5 1.25 24.25 -8.56
N LEU A 6 1.89 23.67 -9.58
CA LEU A 6 1.27 22.63 -10.42
C LEU A 6 0.78 21.47 -9.54
N ALA A 7 -0.43 21.01 -9.79
CA ALA A 7 -1.07 19.94 -9.02
C ALA A 7 -0.49 18.57 -9.40
N VAL A 8 0.77 18.29 -9.05
CA VAL A 8 1.45 17.04 -9.45
C VAL A 8 1.32 15.98 -8.36
N PRO A 9 0.95 14.73 -8.69
CA PRO A 9 0.92 13.66 -7.71
C PRO A 9 2.34 13.37 -7.21
N GLN A 10 2.51 13.35 -5.89
CA GLN A 10 3.80 13.05 -5.26
C GLN A 10 3.76 11.65 -4.66
N SER A 11 4.90 10.96 -4.71
CA SER A 11 5.00 9.57 -4.25
C SER A 11 5.88 9.42 -3.01
N PHE A 12 5.70 8.29 -2.32
CA PHE A 12 6.58 7.75 -1.30
C PHE A 12 6.99 6.32 -1.70
N THR A 13 8.06 5.80 -1.10
CA THR A 13 8.55 4.45 -1.39
C THR A 13 8.14 3.50 -0.28
N ALA A 14 7.40 2.44 -0.61
CA ALA A 14 7.09 1.35 0.30
C ALA A 14 8.13 0.22 0.18
N MET A 15 8.60 -0.26 1.33
CA MET A 15 9.58 -1.34 1.44
C MET A 15 9.08 -2.40 2.42
N TYR A 16 9.38 -3.67 2.16
CA TYR A 16 9.04 -4.75 3.07
C TYR A 16 9.97 -5.93 2.87
N ASP A 17 10.45 -6.49 3.98
CA ASP A 17 11.20 -7.74 4.03
C ASP A 17 10.43 -8.75 4.89
N THR A 18 10.27 -9.96 4.37
CA THR A 18 9.41 -10.99 4.95
C THR A 18 10.09 -12.35 4.92
N TRP A 19 10.08 -13.01 6.08
CA TRP A 19 10.64 -14.34 6.28
C TRP A 19 9.66 -15.16 7.10
N ALA A 20 9.58 -16.46 6.81
CA ALA A 20 8.81 -17.42 7.58
C ALA A 20 9.77 -18.42 8.24
N GLY A 21 9.57 -18.66 9.54
CA GLY A 21 10.09 -19.86 10.18
C GLY A 21 9.27 -21.07 9.71
N VAL A 22 9.94 -22.13 9.31
CA VAL A 22 9.29 -23.35 8.80
C VAL A 22 9.85 -24.54 9.56
N ALA A 23 9.00 -25.54 9.82
CA ALA A 23 9.45 -26.78 10.45
C ALA A 23 10.56 -27.42 9.60
N ASP A 24 11.52 -28.02 10.28
CA ASP A 24 12.50 -28.88 9.65
C ASP A 24 11.80 -30.00 8.86
N ARG A 25 12.36 -30.33 7.72
CA ARG A 25 12.00 -31.50 6.91
C ARG A 25 13.04 -32.56 7.21
N ASN A 26 12.60 -33.81 7.46
CA ASN A 26 13.33 -35.08 7.71
C ASN A 26 14.64 -35.36 6.92
N THR A 27 15.49 -34.37 6.71
CA THR A 27 16.64 -34.30 5.81
C THR A 27 17.83 -33.62 6.47
N ASP A 28 17.62 -32.84 7.54
CA ASP A 28 18.69 -32.43 8.44
C ASP A 28 18.75 -33.33 9.69
N LEU A 29 19.87 -33.28 10.40
CA LEU A 29 20.15 -34.11 11.59
C LEU A 29 19.89 -33.37 12.90
N ASP A 30 19.72 -32.06 12.85
CA ASP A 30 19.66 -31.19 14.03
C ASP A 30 18.22 -30.75 14.38
N ASN A 31 17.24 -31.02 13.50
CA ASN A 31 15.81 -30.77 13.71
C ASN A 31 15.53 -29.29 14.04
N GLU A 32 16.41 -28.38 13.58
CA GLU A 32 16.28 -26.94 13.79
C GLU A 32 15.31 -26.31 12.78
N PRO A 33 14.43 -25.38 13.19
CA PRO A 33 13.54 -24.70 12.25
C PRO A 33 14.31 -23.90 11.19
N ASP A 34 13.89 -24.09 9.94
CA ASP A 34 14.42 -23.39 8.77
C ASP A 34 13.85 -21.96 8.65
N ILE A 35 14.59 -21.06 8.01
CA ILE A 35 14.08 -19.74 7.60
C ILE A 35 13.92 -19.69 6.08
N ARG A 36 12.71 -19.36 5.60
CA ARG A 36 12.41 -19.29 4.17
C ARG A 36 11.83 -17.92 3.80
N PRO A 37 12.20 -17.36 2.63
CA PRO A 37 11.57 -16.16 2.13
C PRO A 37 10.12 -16.40 1.77
N ILE A 38 9.29 -15.36 1.87
CA ILE A 38 7.89 -15.42 1.49
C ILE A 38 7.71 -14.86 0.08
N THR A 39 6.88 -15.53 -0.70
CA THR A 39 6.41 -15.04 -2.00
C THR A 39 4.91 -14.78 -1.93
N ALA A 40 4.44 -13.65 -2.45
CA ALA A 40 3.02 -13.30 -2.47
C ALA A 40 2.71 -12.20 -3.48
N THR A 41 1.46 -12.10 -3.90
CA THR A 41 0.91 -10.88 -4.49
C THR A 41 0.48 -9.95 -3.37
N VAL A 42 0.78 -8.65 -3.50
CA VAL A 42 0.44 -7.61 -2.53
C VAL A 42 -0.38 -6.54 -3.21
N LEU A 43 -1.56 -6.22 -2.67
CA LEU A 43 -2.40 -5.14 -3.18
C LEU A 43 -2.44 -3.99 -2.18
N PHE A 44 -2.34 -2.77 -2.70
CA PHE A 44 -2.40 -1.54 -1.94
C PHE A 44 -3.61 -0.74 -2.40
N ARG A 45 -4.56 -0.51 -1.51
CA ARG A 45 -5.82 0.19 -1.82
C ARG A 45 -6.04 1.35 -0.86
N TYR A 46 -6.24 2.53 -1.43
CA TYR A 46 -6.59 3.72 -0.65
C TYR A 46 -8.04 3.63 -0.18
N ARG A 47 -8.29 3.95 1.10
CA ARG A 47 -9.65 4.06 1.63
C ARG A 47 -10.29 5.37 1.19
N LEU A 48 -10.89 5.32 0.02
CA LEU A 48 -11.64 6.42 -0.57
C LEU A 48 -13.05 5.91 -0.92
N PRO A 49 -14.05 6.80 -0.95
CA PRO A 49 -15.37 6.42 -1.44
C PRO A 49 -15.30 5.84 -2.85
N GLN A 50 -16.21 4.93 -3.17
CA GLN A 50 -16.32 4.40 -4.51
C GLN A 50 -16.49 5.51 -5.56
N GLY A 51 -15.66 5.47 -6.60
CA GLY A 51 -15.69 6.46 -7.68
C GLY A 51 -15.09 7.82 -7.32
N TRP A 52 -14.43 7.94 -6.16
CA TRP A 52 -13.79 9.19 -5.75
C TRP A 52 -12.64 9.58 -6.68
N ALA A 53 -12.57 10.87 -6.98
CA ALA A 53 -11.43 11.46 -7.65
C ALA A 53 -11.09 12.81 -7.01
N PHE A 54 -9.79 13.10 -6.91
CA PHE A 54 -9.27 14.36 -6.40
C PHE A 54 -9.29 15.41 -7.51
N ARG A 55 -9.64 16.65 -7.16
CA ARG A 55 -9.70 17.76 -8.12
C ARG A 55 -8.30 18.36 -8.32
N ALA A 56 -7.70 18.10 -9.48
CA ALA A 56 -6.42 18.67 -9.87
C ALA A 56 -6.65 19.96 -10.68
N ALA A 57 -7.12 21.02 -10.00
CA ALA A 57 -7.50 22.28 -10.67
C ALA A 57 -6.34 22.94 -11.44
N ASN A 58 -5.10 22.79 -10.97
CA ASN A 58 -3.90 23.35 -11.58
C ASN A 58 -3.03 22.28 -12.26
N TYR A 59 -3.66 21.28 -12.89
CA TYR A 59 -2.95 20.25 -13.68
C TYR A 59 -2.70 20.74 -15.11
N ASP A 60 -1.60 20.31 -15.72
CA ASP A 60 -1.19 20.63 -17.10
C ASP A 60 -1.45 19.41 -18.01
N PRO A 61 -2.10 19.53 -19.19
CA PRO A 61 -2.46 20.76 -19.93
C PRO A 61 -3.76 21.45 -19.52
N ARG A 62 -4.57 20.83 -18.66
CA ARG A 62 -5.85 21.37 -18.21
C ARG A 62 -6.25 20.77 -16.87
N PRO A 63 -7.15 21.44 -16.11
CA PRO A 63 -7.75 20.87 -14.91
C PRO A 63 -8.28 19.45 -15.18
N THR A 64 -7.96 18.52 -14.28
CA THR A 64 -8.38 17.11 -14.40
C THR A 64 -8.79 16.54 -13.06
N ASP A 65 -9.58 15.47 -13.12
CA ASP A 65 -9.81 14.62 -11.97
C ASP A 65 -8.71 13.55 -11.90
N PHE A 66 -8.22 13.28 -10.69
CA PHE A 66 -7.18 12.30 -10.41
C PHE A 66 -7.74 11.22 -9.50
N ALA A 67 -8.02 10.04 -10.05
CA ALA A 67 -8.46 8.87 -9.29
C ALA A 67 -7.26 8.00 -8.90
N LEU A 68 -7.36 7.35 -7.73
CA LEU A 68 -6.39 6.35 -7.29
C LEU A 68 -6.93 4.96 -7.57
N ASP A 69 -6.16 4.16 -8.30
CA ASP A 69 -6.47 2.74 -8.49
C ASP A 69 -5.90 1.89 -7.33
N THR A 70 -6.15 0.60 -7.38
CA THR A 70 -5.43 -0.40 -6.58
C THR A 70 -4.03 -0.59 -7.18
N PHE A 71 -2.98 -0.46 -6.37
CA PHE A 71 -1.61 -0.68 -6.79
C PHE A 71 -1.20 -2.12 -6.48
N GLU A 72 -0.49 -2.75 -7.40
CA GLU A 72 0.00 -4.12 -7.25
C GLU A 72 1.50 -4.13 -6.99
N GLY A 73 1.91 -4.97 -6.04
CA GLY A 73 3.29 -5.35 -5.78
C GLY A 73 3.41 -6.86 -5.63
N ARG A 74 4.64 -7.33 -5.54
CA ARG A 74 4.96 -8.74 -5.32
C ARG A 74 6.02 -8.85 -4.24
N LEU A 75 5.82 -9.77 -3.30
CA LEU A 75 6.92 -10.31 -2.50
C LEU A 75 7.64 -11.34 -3.35
N ASP A 76 8.91 -11.09 -3.65
CA ASP A 76 9.78 -12.02 -4.35
C ASP A 76 11.07 -12.18 -3.55
N GLU A 77 11.39 -13.44 -3.23
CA GLU A 77 12.46 -13.78 -2.28
C GLU A 77 12.37 -12.97 -0.97
N GLY A 78 11.13 -12.81 -0.46
CA GLY A 78 10.87 -12.10 0.78
C GLY A 78 10.84 -10.58 0.65
N ARG A 79 11.17 -10.01 -0.50
CA ARG A 79 11.28 -8.55 -0.69
C ARG A 79 10.15 -7.98 -1.52
N LEU A 80 9.58 -6.86 -1.08
CA LEU A 80 8.57 -6.12 -1.85
C LEU A 80 9.18 -5.46 -3.08
N ARG A 81 8.60 -5.80 -4.23
CA ARG A 81 8.96 -5.29 -5.55
C ARG A 81 7.72 -4.87 -6.31
N HIS A 82 7.89 -3.99 -7.27
CA HIS A 82 6.92 -3.79 -8.33
C HIS A 82 6.83 -5.06 -9.22
N PRO A 83 5.70 -5.35 -9.88
CA PRO A 83 5.55 -6.57 -10.69
C PRO A 83 6.58 -6.74 -11.81
N ASN A 84 7.19 -5.65 -12.30
CA ASN A 84 8.31 -5.68 -13.25
C ASN A 84 9.68 -6.04 -12.62
N GLY A 85 9.73 -6.35 -11.32
CA GLY A 85 10.93 -6.76 -10.58
C GLY A 85 11.71 -5.64 -9.90
N THR A 86 11.37 -4.36 -10.13
CA THR A 86 12.09 -3.23 -9.51
C THR A 86 11.79 -3.12 -8.02
N LEU A 87 12.83 -2.90 -7.21
CA LEU A 87 12.69 -2.61 -5.78
C LEU A 87 12.12 -1.20 -5.55
N GLY A 88 11.49 -1.00 -4.40
CA GLY A 88 10.94 0.29 -4.00
C GLY A 88 9.63 0.60 -4.71
N LEU A 89 8.55 -0.07 -4.27
CA LEU A 89 7.22 0.18 -4.81
C LEU A 89 6.80 1.61 -4.49
N LYS A 90 6.51 2.41 -5.52
CA LYS A 90 6.05 3.79 -5.34
C LYS A 90 4.54 3.84 -5.20
N LEU A 91 4.09 4.55 -4.18
CA LEU A 91 2.69 4.81 -3.87
C LEU A 91 2.48 6.32 -3.68
N PHE A 92 1.27 6.83 -3.83
CA PHE A 92 1.00 8.25 -3.69
C PHE A 92 0.93 8.71 -2.23
N ALA A 93 1.65 9.77 -1.92
CA ALA A 93 1.65 10.41 -0.60
C ALA A 93 0.42 11.34 -0.48
N ASN A 94 -0.09 11.54 0.74
CA ASN A 94 -1.17 12.47 1.02
C ASN A 94 -0.66 13.92 1.04
N THR A 95 -0.16 14.39 -0.09
CA THR A 95 0.39 15.74 -0.27
C THR A 95 -0.61 16.66 -0.98
N ALA A 96 -0.18 17.84 -1.43
CA ALA A 96 -1.04 18.91 -1.92
C ALA A 96 -2.08 18.52 -2.99
N LEU A 97 -1.78 17.56 -3.88
CA LEU A 97 -2.78 17.12 -4.87
C LEU A 97 -3.91 16.31 -4.24
N LEU A 98 -3.59 15.39 -3.33
CA LEU A 98 -4.61 14.56 -2.68
C LEU A 98 -5.28 15.36 -1.56
N SER A 99 -4.47 16.00 -0.70
CA SER A 99 -4.89 16.86 0.41
C SER A 99 -6.06 16.28 1.21
N TRP A 100 -6.11 14.96 1.35
CA TRP A 100 -7.18 14.29 2.08
C TRP A 100 -7.12 14.79 3.52
N PRO A 101 -8.19 15.41 4.06
CA PRO A 101 -8.09 16.21 5.28
C PRO A 101 -8.08 15.38 6.56
N ALA A 102 -8.22 14.07 6.45
CA ALA A 102 -8.05 13.11 7.54
C ALA A 102 -6.88 12.16 7.23
N ASP A 103 -6.68 11.16 8.08
CA ASP A 103 -5.74 10.08 7.78
C ASP A 103 -6.16 9.34 6.50
N LEU A 104 -5.29 9.40 5.49
CA LEU A 104 -5.49 8.66 4.24
C LEU A 104 -4.94 7.24 4.43
N TYR A 105 -5.83 6.31 4.78
CA TYR A 105 -5.46 4.91 4.98
C TYR A 105 -5.20 4.19 3.66
N ILE A 106 -4.21 3.29 3.67
CA ILE A 106 -3.90 2.34 2.61
C ILE A 106 -4.06 0.93 3.18
N ASP A 107 -5.07 0.20 2.73
CA ASP A 107 -5.25 -1.22 3.01
C ASP A 107 -4.26 -2.04 2.18
N ILE A 108 -3.54 -2.92 2.86
CA ILE A 108 -2.54 -3.82 2.29
C ILE A 108 -3.02 -5.25 2.48
N SER A 109 -3.29 -5.93 1.36
CA SER A 109 -3.72 -7.32 1.36
C SER A 109 -2.74 -8.23 0.64
N PHE A 110 -2.66 -9.47 1.12
CA PHE A 110 -1.76 -10.49 0.61
C PHE A 110 -2.58 -11.65 0.03
N SER A 111 -2.22 -12.08 -1.17
CA SER A 111 -2.81 -13.26 -1.82
C SER A 111 -1.70 -14.11 -2.44
N ASN A 112 -2.03 -15.37 -2.78
CA ASN A 112 -1.07 -16.33 -3.33
C ASN A 112 0.20 -16.43 -2.46
N VAL A 113 0.02 -16.42 -1.14
CA VAL A 113 1.14 -16.44 -0.19
C VAL A 113 1.71 -17.84 -0.16
N VAL A 114 2.96 -17.97 -0.60
CA VAL A 114 3.68 -19.22 -0.68
C VAL A 114 4.92 -19.15 0.20
N PHE A 115 5.00 -20.10 1.14
CA PHE A 115 6.24 -20.49 1.80
C PHE A 115 6.14 -21.97 2.20
N ASN A 116 7.30 -22.64 2.32
CA ASN A 116 7.37 -24.08 2.59
C ASN A 116 6.58 -24.97 1.61
N ARG A 117 6.57 -24.62 0.31
CA ARG A 117 5.88 -25.36 -0.77
C ARG A 117 4.37 -25.55 -0.57
N GLY A 118 3.71 -24.67 0.17
CA GLY A 118 2.26 -24.68 0.33
C GLY A 118 1.68 -23.29 0.35
N ASP A 119 0.37 -23.22 0.08
CA ASP A 119 -0.42 -22.00 0.24
C ASP A 119 -0.60 -21.70 1.73
N ARG A 120 -0.39 -20.44 2.08
CA ARG A 120 -0.37 -19.96 3.45
C ARG A 120 -1.18 -18.68 3.56
N THR A 121 -1.30 -18.19 4.78
CA THR A 121 -1.92 -16.89 5.07
C THR A 121 -0.86 -15.91 5.54
N TRP A 122 -1.04 -14.66 5.18
CA TRP A 122 -0.29 -13.54 5.72
C TRP A 122 -1.30 -12.49 6.18
N ARG A 123 -1.06 -11.88 7.33
CA ARG A 123 -2.06 -11.00 7.93
C ARG A 123 -2.12 -9.68 7.17
N ASN A 124 -3.30 -9.35 6.66
CA ASN A 124 -3.59 -8.04 6.07
C ASN A 124 -3.58 -6.96 7.16
N PHE A 125 -3.19 -5.74 6.78
CA PHE A 125 -3.20 -4.57 7.66
C PHE A 125 -3.36 -3.30 6.83
N ALA A 126 -3.48 -2.16 7.50
CA ALA A 126 -3.43 -0.85 6.85
C ALA A 126 -2.32 0.01 7.41
N ILE A 127 -1.93 1.02 6.65
CA ILE A 127 -1.01 2.10 7.05
C ILE A 127 -1.65 3.46 6.72
N ILE A 128 -1.08 4.54 7.25
CA ILE A 128 -1.45 5.90 6.84
C ILE A 128 -0.45 6.35 5.77
N ALA A 129 -0.96 6.89 4.66
CA ALA A 129 -0.13 7.48 3.62
C ALA A 129 0.64 8.69 4.21
N PRO A 130 1.95 8.79 4.00
CA PRO A 130 2.73 9.92 4.52
C PRO A 130 2.30 11.23 3.87
N VAL A 131 2.44 12.33 4.61
CA VAL A 131 2.15 13.71 4.13
C VAL A 131 3.37 14.40 3.52
N THR A 132 4.51 13.71 3.47
CA THR A 132 5.77 14.21 2.92
C THR A 132 6.19 13.39 1.72
N ALA A 133 6.41 14.06 0.59
CA ALA A 133 6.90 13.44 -0.64
C ALA A 133 8.28 12.82 -0.45
N GLY A 134 8.54 11.71 -1.15
CA GLY A 134 9.83 11.02 -1.12
C GLY A 134 10.11 10.24 0.16
N THR A 135 9.16 10.18 1.11
CA THR A 135 9.32 9.40 2.34
C THR A 135 9.56 7.93 2.04
N GLU A 136 10.47 7.31 2.77
CA GLU A 136 10.68 5.86 2.76
C GLU A 136 9.90 5.22 3.91
N VAL A 137 8.98 4.32 3.58
CA VAL A 137 8.11 3.63 4.54
C VAL A 137 8.44 2.15 4.57
N ASN A 138 9.00 1.69 5.68
CA ASN A 138 9.24 0.27 5.92
C ASN A 138 8.01 -0.38 6.59
N LEU A 139 7.35 -1.29 5.88
CA LEU A 139 6.14 -2.00 6.34
C LEU A 139 6.39 -2.93 7.55
N THR A 140 7.65 -3.22 7.88
CA THR A 140 8.04 -3.98 9.07
C THR A 140 7.99 -3.13 10.34
N THR A 141 8.27 -1.82 10.24
CA THR A 141 8.41 -0.93 11.42
C THR A 141 7.30 0.11 11.53
N VAL A 142 6.52 0.34 10.47
CA VAL A 142 5.39 1.27 10.47
C VAL A 142 4.30 0.82 11.44
N GLN A 143 3.59 1.78 12.03
CA GLN A 143 2.36 1.50 12.77
C GLN A 143 1.33 0.85 11.83
N ARG A 144 0.77 -0.28 12.27
CA ARG A 144 -0.24 -1.03 11.53
C ARG A 144 -1.62 -0.77 12.12
N TYR A 145 -2.59 -0.57 11.22
CA TYR A 145 -3.99 -0.36 11.54
C TYR A 145 -4.82 -1.57 11.10
N PRO A 146 -6.04 -1.75 11.63
CA PRO A 146 -6.94 -2.81 11.18
C PRO A 146 -7.20 -2.69 9.69
N PHE A 147 -7.08 -3.78 8.94
CA PHE A 147 -7.48 -3.87 7.54
C PHE A 147 -9.01 -3.82 7.41
N LEU A 148 -9.51 -3.14 6.38
CA LEU A 148 -10.93 -3.11 6.03
C LEU A 148 -11.12 -3.54 4.58
N THR A 149 -12.16 -4.33 4.30
CA THR A 149 -12.57 -4.61 2.93
C THR A 149 -13.27 -3.39 2.31
N PRO A 150 -13.36 -3.30 0.97
CA PRO A 150 -14.14 -2.27 0.30
C PRO A 150 -15.54 -2.09 0.85
N GLN A 151 -16.24 -3.19 1.09
CA GLN A 151 -17.60 -3.16 1.61
C GLN A 151 -17.65 -2.55 3.02
N GLN A 152 -16.63 -2.79 3.84
CA GLN A 152 -16.58 -2.28 5.22
C GLN A 152 -16.32 -0.78 5.27
N TYR A 153 -15.33 -0.27 4.51
CA TYR A 153 -15.06 1.17 4.53
C TYR A 153 -16.06 1.98 3.70
N GLU A 154 -16.69 1.39 2.66
CA GLU A 154 -17.75 2.06 1.91
C GLU A 154 -18.98 2.33 2.80
N GLY A 155 -19.36 1.36 3.64
CA GLY A 155 -20.43 1.55 4.63
C GLY A 155 -20.13 2.66 5.64
N TRP A 156 -18.85 2.95 5.91
CA TRP A 156 -18.46 4.09 6.73
C TRP A 156 -18.68 5.42 6.00
N PHE A 157 -18.31 5.51 4.72
CA PHE A 157 -18.50 6.71 3.90
C PHE A 157 -19.96 7.06 3.64
N GLN A 158 -20.87 6.07 3.66
CA GLN A 158 -22.32 6.32 3.61
C GLN A 158 -22.82 7.18 4.80
N ASN A 159 -22.17 7.06 5.96
CA ASN A 159 -22.54 7.77 7.19
C ASN A 159 -21.61 8.96 7.49
N ASN A 160 -20.45 9.01 6.83
CA ASN A 160 -19.42 10.03 6.98
C ASN A 160 -19.03 10.50 5.58
N PRO A 161 -19.83 11.37 4.95
CA PRO A 161 -19.61 11.77 3.58
C PRO A 161 -18.21 12.34 3.42
N ALA A 162 -17.57 11.99 2.30
CA ALA A 162 -16.21 12.40 2.07
C ALA A 162 -16.09 13.93 2.13
N PRO A 163 -14.97 14.44 2.68
CA PRO A 163 -14.75 15.86 2.80
C PRO A 163 -14.87 16.51 1.43
N ASN A 164 -15.72 17.53 1.32
CA ASN A 164 -15.89 18.25 0.06
C ASN A 164 -14.53 18.87 -0.31
N PRO A 165 -13.94 18.56 -1.48
CA PRO A 165 -12.75 19.26 -1.91
C PRO A 165 -13.14 20.74 -2.09
N ALA A 166 -12.50 21.62 -1.32
CA ALA A 166 -12.67 23.06 -1.44
C ALA A 166 -12.22 23.54 -2.83
#